data_AF-A0A2V7NUR1-F1
#
_entry.id   AF-A0A2V7NUR1-F1
#
_cell.length_a   1.000
_cell.length_b   1.000
_cell.length_c   1.000
_cell.angle_alpha   90.00
_cell.angle_beta   90.00
_cell.angle_gamma   90.00
#
_symmetry.space_group_name_H-M   'P 1'
#
loop_
_entity.id
_entity.type
_entity.pdbx_description
1 polymer ?
#
loop_
_entity_poly.entity_id
_entity_poly.type
_entity_poly.pdbx_seq_one_letter_code
_entity_poly.pdbx_strand_id
1 'polypeptide(L)'
;MVAHLRPYARMVAVWRQDDVRPGRWVYLERMYAQDFSVDEVIQRYGGGDYRAKILGKWDPERRCEEYLTQIPFAIDSRIPPTAAVVAKMRPK
;
A
#
# COMPACT_ATOMS: atom_id res chain seq x y z
N MET A 1 8.76 -13.72 6.07
CA MET A 1 9.98 -13.16 5.44
C MET A 1 10.16 -11.65 5.65
N VAL A 2 9.16 -10.86 6.07
CA VAL A 2 9.28 -9.38 6.20
C VAL A 2 9.87 -8.91 7.54
N ALA A 3 9.91 -9.77 8.57
CA ALA A 3 10.30 -9.37 9.93
C ALA A 3 11.72 -8.77 10.02
N HIS A 4 12.68 -9.26 9.22
CA HIS A 4 14.05 -8.72 9.21
C HIS A 4 14.15 -7.30 8.62
N LEU A 5 13.16 -6.83 7.86
CA LEU A 5 13.14 -5.48 7.29
C LEU A 5 12.58 -4.45 8.27
N ARG A 6 11.88 -4.87 9.33
CA ARG A 6 11.24 -3.96 10.28
C ARG A 6 12.16 -2.87 10.85
N PRO A 7 13.42 -3.15 11.23
CA PRO A 7 14.31 -2.11 11.75
C PRO A 7 14.68 -1.02 10.72
N TYR A 8 14.61 -1.36 9.44
CA TYR A 8 15.01 -0.48 8.33
C TYR A 8 13.81 0.20 7.67
N ALA A 9 12.62 -0.39 7.77
CA ALA A 9 11.40 0.15 7.21
C ALA A 9 11.01 1.46 7.91
N ARG A 10 10.89 2.54 7.12
CA ARG A 10 10.43 3.85 7.59
C ARG A 10 9.04 4.16 7.08
N MET A 11 8.77 3.85 5.82
CA MET A 11 7.52 4.20 5.16
C MET A 11 6.97 3.02 4.37
N VAL A 12 5.65 2.97 4.27
CA VAL A 12 4.94 2.03 3.41
C VAL A 12 4.06 2.83 2.48
N ALA A 13 4.26 2.66 1.19
CA ALA A 13 3.35 3.16 0.18
C ALA A 13 2.44 2.01 -0.26
N VAL A 14 1.13 2.27 -0.33
CA VAL A 14 0.11 1.26 -0.58
C VAL A 14 -0.61 1.56 -1.89
N TRP A 15 -0.70 0.54 -2.74
CA TRP A 15 -1.51 0.53 -3.94
C TRP A 15 -2.54 -0.57 -3.83
N ARG A 16 -3.69 -0.35 -4.47
CA ARG A 16 -4.74 -1.35 -4.65
C ARG A 16 -5.02 -1.52 -6.14
N GLN A 17 -5.26 -2.75 -6.57
CA GLN A 17 -5.70 -3.03 -7.92
C GLN A 17 -7.13 -2.49 -8.12
N ASP A 18 -7.40 -1.96 -9.31
CA ASP A 18 -8.75 -1.58 -9.72
C ASP A 18 -9.55 -2.85 -10.06
N ASP A 19 -10.67 -3.04 -9.38
CA ASP A 19 -11.52 -4.23 -9.55
C ASP A 19 -12.15 -4.30 -10.94
N VAL A 20 -12.35 -3.14 -11.58
CA VAL A 20 -12.97 -3.02 -12.91
C VAL A 20 -11.93 -3.09 -14.01
N ARG A 21 -10.68 -2.68 -13.72
CA ARG A 21 -9.59 -2.60 -14.70
C ARG A 21 -8.38 -3.40 -14.23
N PRO A 22 -8.36 -4.73 -14.48
CA PRO A 22 -7.21 -5.57 -14.16
C PRO A 22 -5.90 -4.97 -14.72
N GLY A 23 -4.86 -4.95 -13.89
CA GLY A 23 -3.56 -4.35 -14.23
C GLY A 23 -3.42 -2.86 -13.92
N ARG A 24 -4.52 -2.13 -13.66
CA ARG A 24 -4.45 -0.75 -13.15
C ARG A 24 -4.27 -0.76 -11.64
N TRP A 25 -3.16 -0.18 -11.17
CA TRP A 25 -2.86 0.00 -9.75
C TRP A 25 -3.13 1.44 -9.33
N VAL A 26 -4.00 1.63 -8.34
CA VAL A 26 -4.36 2.93 -7.78
C VAL A 26 -3.54 3.17 -6.53
N TYR A 27 -2.76 4.24 -6.52
CA TYR A 27 -2.05 4.69 -5.32
C TYR A 27 -3.06 5.19 -4.28
N LEU A 28 -3.01 4.61 -3.09
CA LEU A 28 -3.92 4.96 -2.01
C LEU A 28 -3.28 6.03 -1.12
N GLU A 29 -2.21 5.65 -0.44
CA GLU A 29 -1.56 6.46 0.58
C GLU A 29 -0.12 6.00 0.79
N ARG A 30 0.63 6.85 1.49
CA ARG A 30 1.91 6.54 2.08
C ARG A 30 1.87 6.88 3.56
N MET A 31 2.29 5.94 4.40
CA MET A 31 2.23 6.03 5.87
C MET A 31 3.53 5.56 6.51
N TYR A 32 3.73 5.86 7.79
CA TYR A 32 4.88 5.34 8.52
C TYR A 32 4.77 3.81 8.66
N ALA A 33 5.91 3.13 8.58
CA ALA A 33 5.93 1.67 8.65
C ALA A 33 5.42 1.12 9.99
N GLN A 34 5.49 1.91 11.07
CA GLN A 34 4.95 1.54 12.38
C GLN A 34 3.42 1.58 12.45
N ASP A 35 2.77 2.38 11.59
CA ASP A 35 1.32 2.51 11.51
C ASP A 35 0.72 1.49 10.53
N PHE A 36 1.57 0.84 9.73
CA PHE A 36 1.14 -0.14 8.75
C PHE A 36 0.83 -1.49 9.40
N SER A 37 -0.42 -1.93 9.25
CA SER A 37 -0.84 -3.30 9.50
C SER A 37 -1.86 -3.74 8.45
N VAL A 38 -2.05 -5.05 8.28
CA VAL A 38 -3.10 -5.56 7.37
C VAL A 38 -4.48 -5.13 7.87
N ASP A 39 -4.71 -5.15 9.19
CA ASP A 39 -5.97 -4.71 9.79
C ASP A 39 -6.26 -3.23 9.51
N GLU A 40 -5.24 -2.38 9.55
CA GLU A 40 -5.37 -0.96 9.18
C GLU A 40 -5.76 -0.80 7.70
N VAL A 41 -5.16 -1.59 6.81
CA VAL A 41 -5.51 -1.60 5.38
C VAL A 41 -6.96 -2.05 5.16
N ILE A 42 -7.41 -3.08 5.88
CA ILE A 42 -8.79 -3.56 5.84
C ILE A 42 -9.75 -2.43 6.24
N GLN A 43 -9.50 -1.79 7.38
CA GLN A 43 -10.37 -0.75 7.92
C GLN A 43 -10.43 0.49 7.02
N ARG A 44 -9.28 0.93 6.48
CA ARG A 44 -9.21 2.13 5.65
C ARG A 44 -9.68 1.93 4.22
N TYR A 45 -9.45 0.76 3.65
CA TYR A 45 -9.53 0.57 2.20
C TYR A 45 -10.41 -0.60 1.77
N GLY A 46 -10.79 -1.51 2.66
CA GLY A 46 -11.60 -2.68 2.38
C GLY A 46 -10.81 -3.86 1.80
N GLY A 47 -11.51 -4.73 1.06
CA GLY A 47 -10.95 -5.90 0.38
C GLY A 47 -10.34 -5.58 -0.97
N GLY A 48 -9.66 -6.57 -1.56
CA GLY A 48 -9.06 -6.50 -2.89
C GLY A 48 -7.58 -6.91 -2.92
N ASP A 49 -6.95 -6.71 -4.08
CA ASP A 49 -5.53 -6.97 -4.27
C ASP A 49 -4.68 -5.73 -4.00
N TYR A 50 -3.63 -5.88 -3.22
CA TYR A 50 -2.77 -4.79 -2.76
C TYR A 50 -1.30 -5.05 -3.08
N ARG A 51 -0.56 -3.95 -3.17
CA ARG A 51 0.90 -3.93 -3.17
C ARG A 51 1.38 -2.91 -2.15
N ALA A 52 2.21 -3.35 -1.23
CA ALA A 52 2.94 -2.48 -0.31
C ALA A 52 4.39 -2.34 -0.76
N LYS A 53 4.84 -1.12 -1.05
CA LYS A 53 6.25 -0.80 -1.24
C LYS A 53 6.83 -0.39 0.09
N ILE A 54 7.81 -1.13 0.58
CA ILE A 54 8.50 -0.84 1.84
C ILE A 54 9.73 0.00 1.52
N LEU A 55 9.81 1.15 2.18
CA LEU A 55 10.80 2.18 1.95
C LEU A 55 11.61 2.42 3.22
N GLY A 56 12.92 2.53 3.05
CA GLY A 56 13.90 2.81 4.09
C GLY A 56 14.09 4.29 4.33
N LYS A 57 15.32 4.66 4.71
CA LYS A 57 15.70 6.05 4.98
C LYS A 57 15.57 6.93 3.73
N TRP A 58 15.34 8.22 3.95
CA TRP A 58 15.44 9.23 2.89
C TRP A 58 16.91 9.40 2.47
N ASP A 59 17.17 9.31 1.18
CA ASP A 59 18.44 9.63 0.56
C ASP A 59 18.37 11.08 0.02
N PRO A 60 19.09 12.04 0.62
CA PRO A 60 19.05 13.43 0.20
C PRO A 60 19.71 13.69 -1.16
N GLU A 61 20.67 12.86 -1.57
CA GLU A 61 21.37 13.00 -2.85
C GLU A 61 20.46 12.57 -4.00
N ARG A 62 19.77 11.43 -3.81
CA ARG A 62 18.84 10.88 -4.80
C ARG A 62 17.44 11.49 -4.71
N ARG A 63 17.17 12.27 -3.66
CA ARG A 63 15.86 12.86 -3.32
C ARG A 63 14.75 11.81 -3.35
N CYS A 64 15.03 10.63 -2.80
CA CYS A 64 14.07 9.52 -2.71
C CYS A 64 14.36 8.63 -1.50
N GLU A 65 13.38 7.84 -1.08
CA GLU A 65 13.62 6.81 -0.08
C GLU A 65 14.32 5.60 -0.67
N GLU A 66 15.18 4.97 0.13
CA GLU A 66 15.76 3.68 -0.19
C GLU A 66 14.66 2.64 -0.41
N TYR A 67 14.64 2.00 -1.58
CA TYR A 67 13.72 0.91 -1.85
C TYR A 67 14.22 -0.37 -1.18
N LEU A 68 13.44 -0.91 -0.24
CA LEU A 68 13.80 -2.17 0.43
C LEU A 68 13.15 -3.36 -0.27
N THR A 69 11.83 -3.32 -0.46
CA THR A 69 11.09 -4.41 -1.11
C THR A 69 9.68 -3.99 -1.52
N GLN A 70 8.99 -4.87 -2.26
CA GLN A 70 7.57 -4.77 -2.56
C GLN A 70 6.89 -6.10 -2.25
N ILE A 71 5.77 -6.04 -1.55
CA ILE A 71 5.02 -7.21 -1.11
C ILE A 71 3.60 -7.13 -1.67
N PRO A 72 3.19 -8.07 -2.53
CA PRO A 72 1.80 -8.24 -2.88
C PRO A 72 1.05 -8.97 -1.76
N PHE A 73 -0.21 -8.61 -1.54
CA PHE A 73 -1.11 -9.33 -0.63
C PHE A 73 -2.56 -9.09 -1.05
N ALA A 74 -3.45 -10.00 -0.64
CA ALA A 74 -4.88 -9.90 -0.91
C ALA A 74 -5.67 -9.88 0.39
N ILE A 75 -6.73 -9.08 0.41
CA ILE A 75 -7.74 -9.06 1.46
C ILE A 75 -9.04 -9.57 0.84
N ASP A 76 -9.81 -10.36 1.59
CA ASP A 76 -11.09 -10.92 1.16
C ASP A 76 -11.97 -9.87 0.48
N SER A 77 -12.29 -10.10 -0.80
CA SER A 77 -13.04 -9.18 -1.65
C SER A 77 -14.51 -9.03 -1.23
N ARG A 78 -15.01 -9.86 -0.31
CA ARG A 78 -16.32 -9.67 0.33
C ARG A 78 -16.35 -8.45 1.24
N ILE A 79 -15.19 -7.93 1.66
CA ILE A 79 -15.09 -6.67 2.38
C ILE A 79 -15.16 -5.54 1.35
N PRO A 80 -16.23 -4.73 1.32
CA PRO A 80 -16.40 -3.71 0.30
C PRO A 80 -15.31 -2.63 0.42
N PRO A 81 -14.82 -2.08 -0.70
CA PRO A 81 -13.91 -0.94 -0.67
C PRO A 81 -14.59 0.28 -0.04
N THR A 82 -13.82 1.07 0.70
CA THR A 82 -14.35 2.28 1.32
C THR A 82 -14.68 3.35 0.28
N ALA A 83 -15.56 4.29 0.64
CA ALA A 83 -15.97 5.38 -0.26
C ALA A 83 -14.78 6.20 -0.80
N ALA A 84 -13.73 6.39 0.02
CA ALA A 84 -12.51 7.07 -0.37
C ALA A 84 -11.73 6.31 -1.47
N VAL A 85 -11.69 4.98 -1.38
CA VAL A 85 -11.09 4.12 -2.41
C VAL A 85 -11.91 4.18 -3.70
N VAL A 86 -13.24 4.05 -3.59
CA VAL A 86 -14.15 4.15 -4.74
C VAL A 86 -14.00 5.49 -5.46
N ALA A 87 -13.87 6.60 -4.71
CA ALA A 87 -13.66 7.93 -5.28
C ALA A 87 -12.32 8.02 -6.05
N LYS A 88 -11.24 7.40 -5.54
CA LYS A 88 -9.93 7.35 -6.22
C LYS A 88 -9.93 6.49 -7.49
N MET A 89 -10.83 5.52 -7.59
CA MET A 89 -10.92 4.62 -8.75
C MET A 89 -11.66 5.23 -9.93
N ARG A 90 -12.52 6.23 -9.69
CA ARG A 90 -13.29 6.89 -10.75
C ARG A 90 -12.34 7.42 -11.84
N PRO A 91 -12.66 7.21 -13.13
CA PRO A 91 -11.95 7.89 -14.20
C PRO A 91 -12.13 9.40 -14.04
N LYS A 92 -11.04 10.14 -14.26
CA LYS A 92 -11.11 11.60 -14.44
C LYS A 92 -11.74 11.92 -15.79
#